data_AF-A0A222AJ34-F1
#
_entry.id   AF-A0A222AJ34-F1
#
_cell.length_a   1.000
_cell.length_b   1.000
_cell.length_c   1.000
_cell.angle_alpha   90.00
_cell.angle_beta   90.00
_cell.angle_gamma   90.00
#
_symmetry.space_group_name_H-M   'P 1'
#
loop_
_entity.id
_entity.type
_entity.pdbx_description
1 polymer ?
#
loop_
_entity_poly.entity_id
_entity_poly.type
_entity_poly.pdbx_seq_one_letter_code
_entity_poly.pdbx_strand_id
1 'polypeptide(L)'
;MYPSAGAMNAAAAAAAVAAARHPGPPQPGQPIKFTVGESCDRIKEEFNFLQAQYHNLKLECEKLASEKIEIQRHYVMYYEMSYGLNVEMHKQTEIAKRLNAIIAQILPFLSQEHQQQVASAVERAKQ
;
A
#
# COMPACT_ATOMS: atom_id res chain seq x y z
N MET A 1 3.22 -3.97 0.55
CA MET A 1 1.80 -3.84 0.13
C MET A 1 1.60 -4.71 -1.09
N TYR A 2 0.99 -5.89 -0.92
CA TYR A 2 0.61 -6.75 -2.04
C TYR A 2 -0.75 -6.28 -2.58
N PRO A 3 -1.02 -6.37 -3.89
CA PRO A 3 -2.37 -6.19 -4.40
C PRO A 3 -3.26 -7.28 -3.81
N SER A 4 -4.41 -6.88 -3.25
CA SER A 4 -5.39 -7.80 -2.67
C SER A 4 -5.81 -8.84 -3.71
N ALA A 5 -5.56 -10.11 -3.40
CA ALA A 5 -5.93 -11.26 -4.23
C ALA A 5 -7.45 -11.35 -4.51
N GLY A 6 -8.28 -10.58 -3.82
CA GLY A 6 -9.74 -10.55 -4.01
C GLY A 6 -10.19 -9.95 -5.35
N ALA A 7 -9.50 -8.92 -5.86
CA ALA A 7 -9.94 -8.21 -7.07
C ALA A 7 -9.72 -9.02 -8.37
N MET A 8 -8.61 -9.76 -8.46
CA MET A 8 -8.35 -10.66 -9.60
C MET A 8 -9.36 -11.81 -9.67
N ASN A 9 -9.86 -12.26 -8.51
CA ASN A 9 -10.76 -13.40 -8.45
C ASN A 9 -12.19 -13.03 -8.92
N ALA A 10 -12.64 -11.81 -8.65
CA ALA A 10 -13.95 -11.32 -9.10
C ALA A 10 -14.01 -11.12 -10.62
N ALA A 11 -12.97 -10.54 -11.22
CA ALA A 11 -12.88 -10.37 -12.67
C ALA A 11 -12.77 -11.71 -13.41
N ALA A 12 -11.98 -12.65 -12.87
CA ALA A 12 -11.87 -14.01 -13.41
C ALA A 12 -13.19 -14.79 -13.30
N ALA A 13 -13.92 -14.65 -12.19
CA ALA A 13 -15.23 -15.27 -12.02
C ALA A 13 -16.27 -14.69 -12.99
N ALA A 14 -16.29 -13.37 -13.18
CA ALA A 14 -17.17 -12.73 -14.15
C ALA A 14 -16.87 -13.17 -15.59
N ALA A 15 -15.59 -13.28 -15.95
CA ALA A 15 -15.16 -13.77 -17.26
C ALA A 15 -15.53 -15.25 -17.48
N ALA A 16 -15.40 -16.10 -16.46
CA ALA A 16 -15.77 -17.52 -16.53
C ALA A 16 -17.28 -17.72 -16.69
N VAL A 17 -18.10 -16.92 -16.01
CA VAL A 17 -19.56 -16.95 -16.17
C VAL A 17 -20.00 -16.46 -17.55
N ALA A 18 -19.31 -15.47 -18.11
CA ALA A 18 -19.56 -15.02 -19.49
C ALA A 18 -19.20 -16.10 -20.52
N ALA A 19 -18.05 -16.76 -20.36
CA ALA A 19 -17.60 -17.83 -21.25
C ALA A 19 -18.53 -19.05 -21.24
N ALA A 20 -19.10 -19.41 -20.09
CA ALA A 20 -20.01 -20.55 -19.95
C ALA A 20 -21.39 -20.36 -20.59
N ARG A 21 -21.75 -19.12 -20.99
CA ARG A 21 -23.07 -18.79 -21.57
C ARG A 21 -23.08 -18.73 -23.10
N HIS A 22 -21.93 -18.88 -23.75
CA HIS A 22 -21.91 -19.03 -25.21
C HIS A 22 -22.30 -20.47 -25.58
N PRO A 23 -23.38 -20.68 -26.38
CA PRO A 23 -23.65 -21.99 -26.93
C PRO A 23 -22.44 -22.43 -27.75
N GLY A 24 -21.99 -23.66 -27.55
CA GLY A 24 -20.91 -24.26 -28.34
C GLY A 24 -21.19 -24.16 -29.84
N PRO A 25 -20.15 -24.31 -30.68
CA PRO A 25 -20.29 -24.15 -32.12
C PRO A 25 -21.45 -25.01 -32.64
N PRO A 26 -22.34 -24.47 -33.50
CA PRO A 26 -23.50 -25.19 -33.96
C PRO A 26 -23.09 -26.48 -34.67
N GLN A 27 -23.68 -27.61 -34.25
CA GLN A 27 -23.44 -28.90 -34.86
C GLN A 27 -23.96 -28.92 -36.32
N PRO A 28 -23.18 -29.44 -37.28
CA PRO A 28 -23.56 -29.41 -38.68
C PRO A 28 -24.80 -30.30 -38.89
N GLY A 29 -25.93 -29.68 -39.27
CA GLY A 29 -27.17 -30.37 -39.63
C GLY A 29 -28.42 -29.98 -38.86
N GLN A 30 -28.34 -29.15 -37.81
CA GLN A 30 -29.55 -28.58 -37.19
C GLN A 30 -29.97 -27.30 -37.90
N PRO A 31 -31.26 -27.15 -38.30
CA PRO A 31 -31.76 -25.87 -38.75
C PRO A 31 -31.69 -24.90 -37.57
N ILE A 32 -30.72 -23.97 -37.62
CA ILE A 32 -30.60 -22.88 -36.66
C ILE A 32 -31.83 -21.98 -36.87
N LYS A 33 -32.94 -22.31 -36.22
CA LYS A 33 -34.08 -21.41 -36.10
C LYS A 33 -33.74 -20.37 -35.07
N PHE A 34 -32.88 -19.43 -35.45
CA PHE A 34 -32.69 -18.20 -34.71
C PHE A 34 -33.93 -17.35 -34.97
N THR A 35 -34.87 -17.30 -34.03
CA THR A 35 -35.95 -16.33 -34.15
C THR A 35 -35.44 -14.97 -33.68
N VAL A 36 -35.82 -13.91 -34.39
CA VAL A 36 -35.41 -12.53 -34.06
C VAL A 36 -35.78 -12.19 -32.61
N GLY A 37 -36.88 -12.74 -32.09
CA GLY A 37 -37.30 -12.59 -30.69
C GLY A 37 -36.28 -13.13 -29.68
N GLU A 38 -35.82 -14.37 -29.83
CA GLU A 38 -34.80 -14.98 -28.97
C GLU A 38 -33.48 -14.20 -28.99
N SER A 39 -33.14 -13.63 -30.16
CA SER A 39 -31.97 -12.78 -30.32
C SER A 39 -32.10 -11.50 -29.50
N CYS A 40 -33.25 -10.84 -29.57
CA CYS A 40 -33.54 -9.63 -28.80
C CYS A 40 -33.54 -9.88 -27.30
N ASP A 41 -34.09 -11.01 -26.83
CA ASP A 41 -34.09 -11.38 -25.41
C ASP A 41 -32.67 -11.62 -24.89
N ARG A 42 -31.84 -12.34 -25.66
CA ARG A 42 -30.43 -12.54 -25.32
C ARG A 42 -29.65 -11.22 -25.25
N ILE A 43 -29.84 -10.32 -26.22
CA ILE A 43 -29.20 -8.99 -26.20
C ILE A 43 -29.63 -8.20 -24.95
N LYS A 44 -30.90 -8.29 -24.56
CA LYS A 44 -31.42 -7.62 -23.36
C LYS A 44 -30.80 -8.19 -22.08
N GLU A 45 -30.64 -9.51 -21.98
CA GLU A 45 -29.95 -10.15 -20.85
C GLU A 45 -28.47 -9.76 -20.78
N GLU A 46 -27.77 -9.78 -21.91
CA GLU A 46 -26.36 -9.37 -22.00
C GLU A 46 -26.19 -7.88 -21.63
N PHE A 47 -27.10 -7.01 -22.08
CA PHE A 47 -27.11 -5.60 -21.70
C PHE A 47 -27.35 -5.40 -20.20
N ASN A 48 -28.35 -6.08 -19.62
CA ASN A 48 -28.64 -6.00 -18.19
C ASN A 48 -27.46 -6.51 -17.34
N PHE A 49 -26.81 -7.59 -17.78
CA PHE A 49 -25.61 -8.11 -17.13
C PHE A 49 -24.47 -7.10 -17.19
N LEU A 50 -24.21 -6.50 -18.36
CA LEU A 50 -23.18 -5.48 -18.53
C LEU A 50 -23.47 -4.24 -17.67
N GLN A 51 -24.73 -3.81 -17.60
CA GLN A 51 -25.18 -2.70 -16.77
C GLN A 51 -24.91 -2.97 -15.28
N ALA A 52 -25.19 -4.18 -14.80
CA ALA A 52 -24.90 -4.58 -13.43
C ALA A 52 -23.39 -4.61 -13.13
N GLN A 53 -22.57 -5.14 -14.05
CA GLN A 53 -21.11 -5.13 -13.92
C GLN A 53 -20.55 -3.71 -13.87
N TYR A 54 -21.04 -2.82 -14.74
CA TYR A 54 -20.65 -1.40 -14.73
C TYR A 54 -20.98 -0.71 -13.41
N HIS A 55 -22.18 -0.97 -12.87
CA HIS A 55 -22.57 -0.39 -11.58
C HIS A 55 -21.66 -0.85 -10.43
N ASN A 56 -21.36 -2.15 -10.36
CA ASN A 56 -20.45 -2.68 -9.35
C ASN A 56 -19.05 -2.09 -9.49
N LEU A 57 -18.53 -1.98 -10.71
CA LEU A 57 -17.22 -1.38 -10.97
C LEU A 57 -17.19 0.09 -10.54
N LYS A 58 -18.25 0.84 -10.81
CA LYS A 58 -18.35 2.25 -10.39
C LYS A 58 -18.24 2.38 -8.87
N LEU A 59 -18.95 1.56 -8.11
CA LEU A 59 -18.89 1.58 -6.65
C LEU A 59 -17.48 1.22 -6.13
N GLU A 60 -16.82 0.23 -6.73
CA GLU A 60 -15.45 -0.12 -6.35
C GLU A 60 -14.47 1.02 -6.67
N CYS A 61 -14.65 1.73 -7.78
CA CYS A 61 -13.86 2.92 -8.10
C CYS A 61 -14.05 4.05 -7.06
N GLU A 62 -15.29 4.30 -6.61
CA GLU A 62 -15.58 5.30 -5.57
C GLU A 62 -14.92 4.93 -4.23
N LYS A 63 -14.96 3.65 -3.89
CA LYS A 63 -14.28 3.11 -2.70
C LYS A 63 -12.76 3.29 -2.79
N LEU A 64 -12.14 2.88 -3.90
CA LEU A 64 -10.71 3.05 -4.12
C LEU A 64 -10.26 4.51 -4.10
N ALA A 65 -11.09 5.42 -4.63
CA ALA A 65 -10.82 6.85 -4.54
C ALA A 65 -10.78 7.35 -3.10
N SER A 66 -11.68 6.84 -2.24
CA SER A 66 -11.71 7.18 -0.81
C SER A 66 -10.49 6.62 -0.06
N GLU A 67 -10.15 5.36 -0.28
CA GLU A 67 -8.95 4.73 0.30
C GLU A 67 -7.66 5.44 -0.12
N LYS A 68 -7.57 5.89 -1.38
CA LYS A 68 -6.43 6.67 -1.88
C LYS A 68 -6.24 7.97 -1.10
N ILE A 69 -7.32 8.68 -0.80
CA ILE A 69 -7.26 9.94 -0.03
C ILE A 69 -6.79 9.66 1.40
N GLU A 70 -7.28 8.60 2.03
CA GLU A 70 -6.85 8.22 3.37
C GLU A 70 -5.37 7.85 3.43
N ILE A 71 -4.91 7.04 2.47
CA ILE A 71 -3.48 6.70 2.33
C ILE A 71 -2.65 7.96 2.10
N GLN A 72 -3.10 8.88 1.25
CA GLN A 72 -2.39 10.14 1.01
C GLN A 72 -2.27 10.98 2.28
N ARG A 73 -3.32 11.04 3.10
CA ARG A 73 -3.29 11.74 4.39
C ARG A 73 -2.25 11.12 5.33
N HIS A 74 -2.23 9.79 5.46
CA HIS A 74 -1.23 9.10 6.26
C HIS A 74 0.18 9.32 5.71
N TYR A 75 0.35 9.25 4.39
CA TYR A 75 1.64 9.49 3.75
C TYR A 75 2.22 10.86 4.10
N VAL A 76 1.43 11.92 3.97
CA VAL A 76 1.86 13.30 4.31
C VAL A 76 2.21 13.40 5.79
N MET A 77 1.36 12.86 6.67
CA MET A 77 1.59 12.88 8.11
C MET A 77 2.91 12.19 8.50
N TYR A 78 3.18 11.00 7.93
CA TYR A 78 4.45 10.30 8.16
C TYR A 78 5.64 11.06 7.58
N TYR A 79 5.49 11.65 6.39
CA TYR A 79 6.55 12.43 5.78
C TYR A 79 6.99 13.62 6.66
N GLU A 80 6.03 14.41 7.15
CA GLU A 80 6.29 15.56 8.01
C GLU A 80 6.91 15.12 9.35
N MET A 81 6.35 14.07 9.97
CA MET A 81 6.87 13.53 11.22
C MET A 81 8.29 12.99 11.06
N SER A 82 8.56 12.18 10.03
CA SER A 82 9.88 11.63 9.76
C SER A 82 10.91 12.73 9.51
N TYR A 83 10.53 13.81 8.82
CA TYR A 83 11.42 14.95 8.63
C TYR A 83 11.77 15.62 9.98
N GLY A 84 10.77 15.89 10.82
CA GLY A 84 10.98 16.47 12.16
C GLY A 84 11.86 15.59 13.05
N LEU A 85 11.58 14.28 13.09
CA LEU A 85 12.40 13.32 13.82
C LEU A 85 13.84 13.25 13.29
N ASN A 86 14.03 13.31 11.97
CA ASN A 86 15.36 13.26 11.36
C ASN A 86 16.20 14.49 11.74
N VAL A 87 15.61 15.68 11.72
CA VAL A 87 16.28 16.90 12.16
C VAL A 87 16.68 16.81 13.63
N GLU A 88 15.76 16.41 14.51
CA GLU A 88 16.05 16.32 15.94
C GLU A 88 17.09 15.21 16.24
N MET A 89 17.03 14.08 15.54
CA MET A 89 18.04 13.02 15.64
C MET A 89 19.44 13.54 15.32
N HIS A 90 19.61 14.24 14.18
CA HIS A 90 20.89 14.81 13.81
C HIS A 90 21.36 15.89 14.79
N LYS A 91 20.46 16.72 15.29
CA LYS A 91 20.77 17.72 16.33
C LYS A 91 21.26 17.06 17.61
N GLN A 92 20.57 16.04 18.12
CA GLN A 92 20.99 15.32 19.32
C GLN A 92 22.33 14.59 19.12
N THR A 93 22.55 14.03 17.93
CA THR A 93 23.82 13.40 17.56
C THR A 93 24.98 14.39 17.61
N GLU A 94 24.79 15.59 17.06
CA GLU A 94 25.81 16.65 17.09
C GLU A 94 26.04 17.20 18.50
N ILE A 95 24.99 17.34 19.31
CA ILE A 95 25.12 17.72 20.74
C ILE A 95 25.95 16.66 21.47
N ALA A 96 25.61 15.38 21.34
CA ALA A 96 26.34 14.29 21.97
C ALA A 96 27.82 14.27 21.56
N LYS A 97 28.10 14.47 20.27
CA LYS A 97 29.47 14.57 19.73
C LYS A 97 30.26 15.72 20.37
N ARG A 98 29.65 16.91 20.48
CA ARG A 98 30.29 18.09 21.09
C ARG A 98 30.54 17.90 22.59
N LEU A 99 29.58 17.35 23.32
CA LEU A 99 29.74 17.05 24.74
C LEU A 99 30.88 16.03 24.95
N ASN A 100 30.92 14.97 24.14
CA ASN A 100 32.01 13.99 24.21
C ASN A 100 33.38 14.61 23.88
N ALA A 101 33.45 15.54 22.92
CA ALA A 101 34.67 16.26 22.61
C ALA A 101 35.14 17.15 23.77
N ILE A 102 34.23 17.86 24.44
CA ILE A 102 34.54 18.68 25.63
C ILE A 102 35.07 17.79 26.76
N ILE A 103 34.43 16.65 27.03
CA ILE A 103 34.90 15.72 28.07
C ILE A 103 36.31 15.22 27.75
N ALA A 104 36.58 14.85 26.50
CA ALA A 104 37.91 14.43 26.06
C ALA A 104 38.98 15.53 26.22
N GLN A 105 38.62 16.80 26.02
CA GLN A 105 39.52 17.93 26.24
C GLN A 105 39.81 18.19 27.72
N ILE A 106 38.84 17.97 28.61
CA ILE A 106 39.00 18.19 30.07
C ILE A 106 39.76 17.04 30.73
N LEU A 107 39.64 15.81 30.20
CA LEU A 107 40.19 14.59 30.80
C LEU A 107 41.68 14.70 31.22
N PRO A 108 42.61 15.24 30.40
CA PRO A 108 44.02 15.34 30.76
C PRO A 108 44.32 16.23 31.97
N PHE A 109 43.37 17.09 32.38
CA PHE A 109 43.53 17.99 33.51
C PHE A 109 43.10 17.37 34.86
N LEU A 110 42.57 16.14 34.85
CA LEU A 110 42.15 15.41 36.05
C LEU A 110 43.29 14.53 36.59
N SER A 111 43.19 14.13 37.87
CA SER A 111 44.08 13.10 38.45
C SER A 111 43.87 11.74 37.78
N GLN A 112 44.88 10.86 37.80
CA GLN A 112 44.79 9.55 37.13
C GLN A 112 43.57 8.72 37.55
N GLU A 113 43.24 8.69 38.84
CA GLU A 113 42.05 7.97 39.34
C GLU A 113 40.75 8.53 38.73
N HIS A 114 40.60 9.86 38.73
CA HIS A 114 39.43 10.52 38.14
C HIS A 114 39.37 10.37 36.62
N GLN A 115 40.51 10.34 35.92
CA GLN A 115 40.55 10.08 34.48
C GLN A 115 39.91 8.72 34.16
N GLN A 116 40.29 7.67 34.89
CA GLN A 116 39.76 6.32 34.68
C GLN A 116 38.26 6.22 35.01
N GLN A 117 37.83 6.86 36.10
CA GLN A 117 36.40 6.94 36.45
C GLN A 117 35.58 7.65 35.36
N VAL A 118 36.00 8.84 34.92
CA VAL A 118 35.29 9.62 33.90
C VAL A 118 35.27 8.88 32.55
N ALA A 119 36.40 8.31 32.12
CA ALA A 119 36.47 7.55 30.87
C ALA A 119 35.48 6.37 30.88
N SER A 120 35.43 5.61 31.97
CA SER A 120 34.48 4.48 32.11
C SER A 120 33.01 4.94 32.11
N ALA A 121 32.72 6.08 32.73
CA ALA A 121 31.37 6.64 32.80
C ALA A 121 30.89 7.14 31.42
N VAL A 122 31.77 7.77 30.65
CA VAL A 122 31.47 8.22 29.28
C VAL A 122 31.18 7.04 28.35
N GLU A 123 31.96 5.96 28.43
CA GLU A 123 31.71 4.77 27.61
C GLU A 123 30.38 4.10 27.97
N ARG A 124 30.02 4.06 29.26
CA ARG A 124 28.69 3.57 29.67
C ARG A 124 27.57 4.47 29.17
N ALA A 125 27.76 5.79 29.16
CA ALA A 125 26.74 6.74 28.71
C ALA A 125 26.48 6.73 27.19
N LYS A 126 27.38 6.14 26.40
CA LYS A 126 27.24 5.99 24.94
C LYS A 126 26.52 4.70 24.53
N GLN A 127 26.42 3.72 25.42
CA GLN A 127 25.69 2.47 25.20
C GLN A 127 24.18 2.71 25.28
#